data_AF-A0A924UXK7-F1
#
_entry.id   AF-A0A924UXK7-F1
#
_cell.length_a   1.000
_cell.length_b   1.000
_cell.length_c   1.000
_cell.angle_alpha   90.00
_cell.angle_beta   90.00
_cell.angle_gamma   90.00
#
_symmetry.space_group_name_H-M   'P 1'
#
loop_
_entity.id
_entity.type
_entity.pdbx_description
1 polymer ?
#
loop_
_entity_poly.entity_id
_entity_poly.type
_entity_poly.pdbx_seq_one_letter_code
_entity_poly.pdbx_strand_id
1 'polypeptide(L)'
;MSKKRQKRKVIKENLFNKRRLIILNEDTFEETFSLKLTLMNVFVVATLGAIIITIVTTFIIAFTPLREFIPGYSSSKLKRDALELALKSDSLSKILQRNEAYIQSIQKVLTGELEYAKFSKDSILSAADEVVPQVNLSVSMQELELRKEVAEEDKNAISNAAKRKSGDPK
;
A
#
# COMPACT_ATOMS: atom_id res chain seq x y z
N MET A 1 27.00 -6.88 -54.29
CA MET A 1 26.67 -6.46 -52.90
C MET A 1 25.15 -6.33 -52.75
N SER A 2 24.54 -7.02 -51.78
CA SER A 2 23.08 -7.15 -51.65
C SER A 2 22.35 -5.81 -51.44
N LYS A 3 21.34 -5.51 -52.26
CA LYS A 3 20.51 -4.28 -52.25
C LYS A 3 19.97 -3.89 -50.86
N LYS A 4 19.79 -4.87 -49.95
CA LYS A 4 19.35 -4.64 -48.55
C LYS A 4 20.39 -3.89 -47.70
N ARG A 5 21.70 -4.12 -47.91
CA ARG A 5 22.78 -3.42 -47.17
C ARG A 5 22.87 -1.95 -47.59
N GLN A 6 22.64 -1.64 -48.86
CA GLN A 6 22.64 -0.26 -49.37
C GLN A 6 21.47 0.55 -48.78
N LYS A 7 20.25 0.00 -48.76
CA LYS A 7 19.08 0.67 -48.15
C LYS A 7 19.30 1.03 -46.67
N ARG A 8 19.87 0.12 -45.88
CA ARG A 8 20.20 0.38 -44.46
C ARG A 8 21.24 1.49 -44.28
N LYS A 9 22.21 1.59 -45.19
CA LYS A 9 23.25 2.63 -45.14
C LYS A 9 22.67 4.03 -45.37
N VAL A 10 21.79 4.17 -46.37
CA VAL A 10 21.10 5.44 -46.69
C VAL A 10 20.20 5.89 -45.53
N ILE A 11 19.46 4.98 -44.90
CA ILE A 11 18.61 5.30 -43.74
C ILE A 11 19.46 5.77 -42.55
N LYS A 12 20.60 5.10 -42.30
CA LYS A 12 21.52 5.48 -41.22
C LYS A 12 22.07 6.89 -41.44
N GLU A 13 22.53 7.20 -42.65
CA GLU A 13 23.05 8.53 -43.00
C GLU A 13 21.98 9.61 -42.79
N ASN A 14 20.74 9.39 -43.25
CA ASN A 14 19.64 10.33 -43.05
C ASN A 14 19.31 10.61 -41.57
N LEU A 15 19.50 9.63 -40.69
CA LEU A 15 19.16 9.74 -39.27
C LEU A 15 20.16 10.61 -38.47
N PHE A 16 21.43 10.63 -38.90
CA PHE A 16 22.51 11.41 -38.28
C PHE A 16 22.78 12.75 -38.97
N ASN A 17 22.11 13.03 -40.10
CA ASN A 17 22.20 14.32 -40.77
C ASN A 17 21.72 15.45 -39.85
N LYS A 18 22.56 16.48 -39.69
CA LYS A 18 22.25 17.67 -38.90
C LYS A 18 21.26 18.54 -39.69
N ARG A 19 20.11 18.83 -39.10
CA ARG A 19 19.10 19.74 -39.63
C ARG A 19 19.02 20.95 -38.71
N ARG A 20 18.68 22.12 -39.23
CA ARG A 20 18.42 23.32 -38.42
C ARG A 20 16.94 23.63 -38.52
N LEU A 21 16.26 23.69 -37.38
CA LEU A 21 14.92 24.23 -37.27
C LEU A 21 15.07 25.70 -36.90
N ILE A 22 14.48 26.59 -37.69
CA ILE A 22 14.56 28.03 -37.51
C ILE A 22 13.13 28.55 -37.41
N ILE A 23 12.88 29.43 -36.45
CA ILE A 23 11.65 30.21 -36.34
C ILE A 23 12.02 31.63 -36.73
N LEU A 24 11.39 32.12 -37.80
CA LEU A 24 11.58 33.46 -38.33
C LEU A 24 10.36 34.31 -37.98
N ASN A 25 10.57 35.59 -37.67
CA ASN A 25 9.47 36.55 -37.64
C ASN A 25 9.01 36.85 -39.07
N GLU A 26 7.71 36.79 -39.35
CA GLU A 26 7.16 36.99 -40.69
C GLU A 26 7.27 38.43 -41.17
N ASP A 27 7.17 39.41 -40.27
CA ASP A 27 7.16 40.84 -40.62
C ASP A 27 8.57 41.42 -40.75
N THR A 28 9.51 40.99 -39.89
CA THR A 28 10.89 41.52 -39.87
C THR A 28 11.92 40.57 -40.49
N PHE A 29 11.54 39.34 -40.82
CA PHE A 29 12.44 38.27 -41.30
C PHE A 29 13.64 37.99 -40.36
N GLU A 30 13.55 38.39 -39.09
CA GLU A 30 14.59 38.11 -38.10
C GLU A 30 14.49 36.67 -37.56
N GLU A 31 15.63 35.99 -37.43
CA GLU A 31 15.73 34.67 -36.79
C GLU A 31 15.54 34.82 -35.28
N THR A 32 14.33 34.56 -34.79
CA THR A 32 14.02 34.64 -33.35
C THR A 32 14.53 33.42 -32.59
N PHE A 33 14.59 32.26 -33.24
CA PHE A 33 15.04 31.02 -32.62
C PHE A 33 15.65 30.06 -33.65
N SER A 34 16.80 29.46 -33.34
CA SER A 34 17.39 28.42 -34.17
C SER A 34 17.90 27.23 -33.35
N LEU A 35 17.49 26.02 -33.73
CA LEU A 35 17.91 24.76 -33.12
C LEU A 35 18.55 23.85 -34.15
N LYS A 36 19.75 23.33 -33.84
CA LYS A 36 20.37 22.26 -34.64
C LYS A 36 19.95 20.91 -34.06
N LEU A 37 19.18 20.15 -34.82
CA LEU A 37 18.60 18.86 -34.41
C LEU A 37 18.97 17.77 -35.43
N THR A 38 19.23 16.56 -34.95
CA THR A 38 19.28 15.36 -35.79
C THR A 38 17.97 14.58 -35.60
N LEU A 39 17.54 13.83 -36.61
CA LEU A 39 16.36 12.96 -36.48
C LEU A 39 16.53 11.97 -35.32
N MET A 40 17.75 11.50 -35.08
CA MET A 40 18.08 10.66 -33.92
C MET A 40 17.82 11.36 -32.59
N ASN A 41 18.27 12.61 -32.40
CA ASN A 41 18.08 13.33 -31.13
C ASN A 41 16.60 13.59 -30.85
N VAL A 42 15.83 13.98 -31.88
CA VAL A 42 14.38 14.17 -31.76
C VAL A 42 13.69 12.87 -31.35
N PHE A 43 14.08 11.73 -31.91
CA PHE A 43 13.55 10.43 -31.54
C PHE A 43 13.87 10.06 -30.08
N VAL A 44 15.11 10.30 -29.63
CA VAL A 44 15.51 10.04 -28.24
C VAL A 44 14.73 10.92 -27.26
N VAL A 45 14.59 12.22 -27.54
CA VAL A 45 13.81 13.13 -26.68
C VAL A 45 12.33 12.76 -26.66
N ALA A 46 11.75 12.41 -27.81
CA ALA A 46 10.35 12.00 -27.90
C ALA A 46 10.08 10.69 -27.14
N THR A 47 10.96 9.69 -27.28
CA THR A 47 10.83 8.41 -26.57
C THR A 47 11.04 8.58 -25.06
N LEU A 48 12.03 9.35 -24.65
CA LEU A 48 12.24 9.66 -23.23
C LEU A 48 11.05 10.42 -22.65
N GLY A 49 10.52 11.41 -23.38
CA GLY A 49 9.31 12.14 -23.00
C GLY A 49 8.10 11.22 -22.86
N ALA A 50 7.90 10.30 -23.81
CA ALA A 50 6.84 9.30 -23.74
C ALA A 50 6.98 8.41 -22.49
N ILE A 51 8.19 7.91 -22.20
CA ILE A 51 8.45 7.11 -21.00
C ILE A 51 8.12 7.90 -19.73
N ILE A 52 8.58 9.15 -19.63
CA ILE A 52 8.29 10.02 -18.47
C ILE A 52 6.79 10.23 -18.31
N ILE A 53 6.07 10.57 -19.37
CA ILE A 53 4.61 10.76 -19.34
C ILE A 53 3.92 9.46 -18.90
N THR A 54 4.36 8.31 -19.41
CA THR A 54 3.80 7.00 -19.04
C THR A 54 3.98 6.75 -17.55
N ILE A 55 5.20 6.96 -17.03
CA ILE A 55 5.50 6.81 -15.59
C ILE A 55 4.63 7.74 -14.76
N VAL A 56 4.60 9.03 -15.07
CA VAL A 56 3.81 10.03 -14.34
C VAL A 56 2.32 9.67 -14.35
N THR A 57 1.79 9.24 -15.49
CA THR A 57 0.39 8.82 -15.62
C THR A 57 0.10 7.57 -14.78
N THR A 58 1.00 6.58 -14.80
CA THR A 58 0.87 5.38 -13.95
C THR A 58 0.91 5.73 -12.47
N PHE A 59 1.81 6.62 -12.04
CA PHE A 59 1.87 7.11 -10.66
C PHE A 59 0.57 7.82 -10.26
N ILE A 60 0.06 8.72 -11.10
CA ILE A 60 -1.21 9.39 -10.85
C ILE A 60 -2.33 8.35 -10.67
N ILE A 61 -2.47 7.38 -11.58
CA ILE A 61 -3.53 6.35 -11.48
C ILE A 61 -3.36 5.51 -10.21
N ALA A 62 -2.14 5.11 -9.85
CA ALA A 62 -1.87 4.24 -8.72
C ALA A 62 -2.12 4.90 -7.35
N PHE A 63 -1.80 6.19 -7.21
CA PHE A 63 -1.87 6.94 -5.95
C PHE A 63 -3.13 7.80 -5.80
N THR A 64 -3.96 7.92 -6.83
CA THR A 64 -5.26 8.62 -6.76
C THR A 64 -6.42 7.64 -6.78
N PRO A 65 -7.63 8.06 -6.36
CA PRO A 65 -8.83 7.21 -6.46
C PRO A 65 -9.25 6.88 -7.90
N LEU A 66 -8.55 7.37 -8.93
CA LEU A 66 -8.82 7.02 -10.33
C LEU A 66 -8.78 5.51 -10.58
N ARG A 67 -7.91 4.75 -9.88
CA ARG A 67 -7.89 3.28 -9.98
C ARG A 67 -9.17 2.59 -9.50
N GLU A 68 -9.93 3.22 -8.60
CA GLU A 68 -11.15 2.64 -8.04
C GLU A 68 -12.33 2.69 -9.03
N PHE A 69 -12.21 3.43 -10.14
CA PHE A 69 -13.21 3.47 -11.21
C PHE A 69 -13.06 2.31 -12.21
N ILE A 70 -11.97 1.54 -12.15
CA ILE A 70 -11.79 0.35 -12.99
C ILE A 70 -12.58 -0.80 -12.35
N PRO A 71 -13.56 -1.40 -13.05
CA PRO A 71 -14.31 -2.54 -12.51
C PRO A 71 -13.35 -3.69 -12.16
N GLY A 72 -13.51 -4.25 -10.96
CA GLY A 72 -12.62 -5.30 -10.42
C GLY A 72 -11.66 -4.81 -9.33
N TYR A 73 -11.43 -3.50 -9.18
CA TYR A 73 -10.73 -2.94 -8.03
C TYR A 73 -11.73 -2.53 -6.95
N SER A 74 -11.64 -3.16 -5.78
CA SER A 74 -12.52 -2.82 -4.66
C SER A 74 -12.08 -1.48 -4.08
N SER A 75 -12.97 -0.49 -4.14
CA SER A 75 -12.74 0.80 -3.50
C SER A 75 -12.56 0.62 -2.00
N SER A 76 -11.75 1.50 -1.40
CA SER A 76 -11.49 1.44 0.04
C SER A 76 -12.79 1.61 0.85
N LYS A 77 -13.74 2.39 0.32
CA LYS A 77 -15.07 2.58 0.89
C LYS A 77 -15.92 1.31 0.84
N LEU A 78 -16.03 0.66 -0.32
CA LEU A 78 -16.81 -0.57 -0.47
C LEU A 78 -16.33 -1.69 0.45
N LYS A 79 -15.01 -1.83 0.65
CA LYS A 79 -14.46 -2.81 1.60
C LYS A 79 -14.90 -2.54 3.03
N ARG A 80 -14.89 -1.26 3.45
CA ARG A 80 -15.32 -0.86 4.79
C ARG A 80 -16.81 -1.10 4.98
N ASP A 81 -17.62 -0.68 4.02
CA ASP A 81 -19.07 -0.85 4.06
C ASP A 81 -19.45 -2.34 4.09
N ALA A 82 -18.77 -3.17 3.29
CA ALA A 82 -18.97 -4.62 3.28
C ALA A 82 -18.58 -5.27 4.62
N LEU A 83 -17.47 -4.83 5.22
CA LEU A 83 -17.03 -5.32 6.53
C LEU A 83 -18.02 -4.92 7.63
N GLU A 84 -18.46 -3.67 7.65
CA GLU A 84 -19.46 -3.19 8.60
C GLU A 84 -20.78 -3.97 8.47
N LEU A 85 -21.23 -4.19 7.24
CA LEU A 85 -22.46 -4.95 6.99
C LEU A 85 -22.30 -6.42 7.39
N ALA A 86 -21.15 -7.03 7.15
CA ALA A 86 -20.86 -8.39 7.58
C ALA A 86 -20.90 -8.53 9.10
N LEU A 87 -20.28 -7.59 9.83
CA LEU A 87 -20.32 -7.57 11.30
C LEU A 87 -21.74 -7.39 11.85
N LYS A 88 -22.52 -6.48 11.26
CA LYS A 88 -23.92 -6.28 11.66
C LYS A 88 -24.76 -7.53 11.39
N SER A 89 -24.59 -8.15 10.22
CA SER A 89 -25.28 -9.38 9.85
C SER A 89 -24.95 -10.51 10.81
N ASP A 90 -23.68 -10.71 11.16
CA ASP A 90 -23.25 -11.75 12.11
C ASP A 90 -23.88 -11.55 13.50
N SER A 91 -23.86 -10.31 13.98
CA SER A 91 -24.51 -9.95 15.26
C SER A 91 -26.01 -10.26 15.25
N LEU A 92 -26.71 -9.88 14.18
CA LEU A 92 -28.14 -10.18 14.01
C LEU A 92 -28.39 -11.68 13.94
N SER A 93 -27.59 -12.43 13.18
CA SER A 93 -27.68 -13.89 13.09
C SER A 93 -27.51 -14.57 14.45
N LYS A 94 -26.57 -14.10 15.27
CA LYS A 94 -26.35 -14.63 16.63
C LYS A 94 -27.54 -14.37 17.56
N ILE A 95 -28.13 -13.18 17.50
CA ILE A 95 -29.32 -12.85 18.29
C ILE A 95 -30.51 -13.69 17.81
N LEU A 96 -30.68 -13.85 16.50
CA LEU A 96 -31.74 -14.67 15.90
C LEU A 96 -31.65 -16.13 16.36
N GLN A 97 -30.45 -16.74 16.30
CA GLN A 97 -30.23 -18.12 16.76
C GLN A 97 -30.58 -18.30 18.23
N ARG A 98 -30.22 -17.33 19.09
CA ARG A 98 -30.58 -17.36 20.52
C ARG A 98 -32.08 -17.27 20.73
N ASN A 99 -32.75 -16.39 20.00
CA ASN A 99 -34.21 -16.26 20.07
C ASN A 99 -34.92 -17.51 19.55
N GLU A 100 -34.42 -18.13 18.48
CA GLU A 100 -34.97 -19.36 17.94
C GLU A 100 -34.82 -20.52 18.92
N ALA A 101 -33.63 -20.69 19.53
CA ALA A 101 -33.40 -21.67 20.59
C ALA A 101 -34.31 -21.43 21.81
N TYR A 102 -34.51 -20.17 22.19
CA TYR A 102 -35.44 -19.80 23.27
C TYR A 102 -36.89 -20.17 22.94
N ILE A 103 -37.39 -19.80 21.75
CA ILE A 103 -38.75 -20.15 21.31
C ILE A 103 -38.94 -21.66 21.23
N GLN A 104 -37.96 -22.39 20.69
CA GLN A 104 -37.99 -23.85 20.64
C GLN A 104 -38.04 -24.46 22.04
N SER A 105 -37.30 -23.91 23.00
CA SER A 105 -37.35 -24.39 24.39
C SER A 105 -38.74 -24.17 25.02
N ILE A 106 -39.38 -23.02 24.76
CA ILE A 106 -40.76 -22.76 25.21
C ILE A 106 -41.72 -23.74 24.55
N GLN A 107 -41.59 -23.96 23.25
CA GLN A 107 -42.46 -24.89 22.52
C GLN A 107 -42.37 -26.31 23.10
N LYS A 108 -41.16 -26.80 23.38
CA LYS A 108 -40.94 -28.11 24.02
C LYS A 108 -41.56 -28.21 25.41
N VAL A 109 -41.49 -27.15 26.21
CA VAL A 109 -42.12 -27.10 27.53
C VAL A 109 -43.65 -27.19 27.40
N LEU A 110 -44.23 -26.46 26.44
CA LEU A 110 -45.68 -26.46 26.22
C LEU A 110 -46.21 -27.77 25.64
N THR A 111 -45.42 -28.48 24.83
CA THR A 111 -45.79 -29.79 24.27
C THR A 111 -45.51 -30.95 25.23
N GLY A 112 -44.86 -30.70 26.37
CA GLY A 112 -44.52 -31.73 27.35
C GLY A 112 -43.30 -32.58 26.97
N GLU A 113 -42.58 -32.22 25.92
CA GLU A 113 -41.32 -32.86 25.48
C GLU A 113 -40.13 -32.31 26.28
N LEU A 114 -40.15 -32.54 27.59
CA LEU A 114 -39.07 -32.11 28.48
C LEU A 114 -37.95 -33.16 28.48
N GLU A 115 -36.94 -32.95 27.63
CA GLU A 115 -35.59 -33.42 27.98
C GLU A 115 -35.09 -32.54 29.12
N TYR A 116 -35.17 -33.05 30.35
CA TYR A 116 -34.49 -32.43 31.49
C TYR A 116 -33.01 -32.34 31.12
N ALA A 117 -32.55 -31.13 30.76
CA ALA A 117 -31.18 -30.89 30.40
C ALA A 117 -30.31 -31.42 31.56
N LYS A 118 -29.60 -32.53 31.32
CA LYS A 118 -28.48 -32.92 32.15
C LYS A 118 -27.49 -31.77 32.04
N PHE A 119 -27.51 -30.87 33.01
CA PHE A 119 -26.46 -29.87 33.19
C PHE A 119 -25.17 -30.64 33.50
N SER A 120 -24.48 -31.06 32.45
CA SER A 120 -23.23 -31.81 32.55
C SER A 120 -22.14 -30.86 33.04
N LYS A 121 -21.71 -31.08 34.28
CA LYS A 121 -20.63 -30.37 34.97
C LYS A 121 -19.32 -30.30 34.14
N ASP A 122 -19.15 -31.21 33.18
CA ASP A 122 -18.05 -31.25 32.22
C ASP A 122 -17.94 -30.02 31.33
N SER A 123 -19.04 -29.34 30.98
CA SER A 123 -18.99 -28.16 30.10
C SER A 123 -18.28 -26.96 30.74
N ILE A 124 -18.22 -26.90 32.08
CA ILE A 124 -17.50 -25.86 32.82
C ILE A 124 -16.00 -26.19 32.90
N LEU A 125 -15.65 -27.48 32.97
CA LEU A 125 -14.27 -27.95 33.06
C LEU A 125 -13.54 -27.86 31.70
N SER A 126 -14.24 -28.11 30.60
CA SER A 126 -13.66 -27.96 29.24
C SER A 126 -13.22 -26.52 28.90
N ALA A 127 -13.82 -25.51 29.53
CA ALA A 127 -13.43 -24.11 29.35
C ALA A 127 -12.14 -23.74 30.11
N ALA A 128 -11.73 -24.53 31.11
CA ALA A 128 -10.47 -24.35 31.84
C ALA A 128 -9.28 -25.05 31.16
N ASP A 129 -9.55 -26.01 30.27
CA ASP A 129 -8.56 -26.76 29.49
C ASP A 129 -8.26 -26.13 28.11
N GLU A 130 -8.72 -24.90 27.84
CA GLU A 130 -8.19 -24.13 26.71
C GLU A 130 -6.71 -23.85 26.96
N VAL A 131 -5.88 -24.73 26.39
CA VAL A 131 -4.44 -24.65 26.30
C VAL A 131 -4.07 -23.22 25.93
N VAL A 132 -3.65 -22.46 26.94
CA VAL A 132 -3.08 -21.12 26.76
C VAL A 132 -1.98 -21.30 25.72
N PRO A 133 -2.08 -20.71 24.52
CA PRO A 133 -1.07 -20.90 23.50
C PRO A 133 0.26 -20.51 24.13
N GLN A 134 1.25 -21.42 24.13
CA GLN A 134 2.57 -21.12 24.64
C GLN A 134 3.16 -20.00 23.78
N VAL A 135 2.90 -18.75 24.19
CA VAL A 135 3.45 -17.57 23.56
C VAL A 135 4.94 -17.65 23.77
N ASN A 136 5.68 -17.78 22.68
CA ASN A 136 7.12 -17.80 22.72
C ASN A 136 7.59 -16.40 23.14
N LEU A 137 7.90 -16.24 24.43
CA LEU A 137 8.41 -15.03 25.07
C LEU A 137 9.89 -14.75 24.70
N SER A 138 10.42 -15.35 23.63
CA SER A 138 11.76 -15.05 23.17
C SER A 138 11.84 -13.58 22.75
N VAL A 139 12.89 -12.92 23.22
CA VAL A 139 13.15 -11.50 22.95
C VAL A 139 13.27 -11.31 21.44
N SER A 140 12.41 -10.47 20.87
CA SER A 140 12.46 -10.17 19.44
C SER A 140 13.68 -9.30 19.11
N MET A 141 14.22 -9.41 17.90
CA MET A 141 15.39 -8.61 17.50
C MET A 141 15.15 -7.10 17.63
N GLN A 142 13.92 -6.66 17.36
CA GLN A 142 13.49 -5.26 17.49
C GLN A 142 13.52 -4.78 18.95
N GLU A 143 13.17 -5.64 19.92
CA GLU A 143 13.21 -5.27 21.34
C GLU A 143 14.67 -5.13 21.82
N LEU A 144 15.56 -5.99 21.33
CA LEU A 144 16.98 -5.93 21.68
C LEU A 144 17.65 -4.68 21.12
N GLU A 145 17.24 -4.24 19.93
CA GLU A 145 17.68 -2.98 19.33
C GLU A 145 17.17 -1.77 20.11
N LEU A 146 15.88 -1.76 20.48
CA LEU A 146 15.28 -0.71 21.32
C LEU A 146 15.99 -0.58 22.67
N ARG A 147 16.34 -1.70 23.32
CA ARG A 147 17.10 -1.69 24.59
C ARG A 147 18.48 -1.05 24.44
N LYS A 148 19.14 -1.22 23.28
CA LYS A 148 20.44 -0.58 23.00
C LYS A 148 20.28 0.92 22.80
N GLU A 149 19.28 1.33 22.04
CA GLU A 149 19.00 2.75 21.79
C GLU A 149 18.70 3.50 23.09
N VAL A 150 17.81 2.96 23.92
CA VAL A 150 17.47 3.54 25.24
C VAL A 150 18.70 3.61 26.15
N ALA A 151 19.54 2.58 26.18
CA ALA A 151 20.74 2.57 27.00
C ALA A 151 21.78 3.62 26.57
N GLU A 152 21.90 3.90 25.26
CA GLU A 152 22.77 4.95 24.75
C GLU A 152 22.18 6.35 25.03
N GLU A 153 20.86 6.51 24.93
CA GLU A 153 20.17 7.75 25.30
C GLU A 153 20.33 8.07 26.80
N ASP A 154 20.18 7.08 27.67
CA ASP A 154 20.36 7.23 29.12
C ASP A 154 21.80 7.60 29.47
N LYS A 155 22.81 6.96 28.87
CA LYS A 155 24.23 7.32 29.06
C LYS A 155 24.51 8.76 28.60
N ASN A 156 23.96 9.14 27.45
CA ASN A 156 24.11 10.49 26.93
C ASN A 156 23.45 11.51 27.84
N ALA A 157 22.24 11.23 28.35
CA ALA A 157 21.55 12.06 29.33
C ALA A 157 22.37 12.23 30.62
N ILE A 158 22.94 11.15 31.16
CA ILE A 158 23.80 11.17 32.36
C ILE A 158 25.08 11.99 32.11
N SER A 159 25.73 11.83 30.95
CA SER A 159 26.93 12.61 30.59
C SER A 159 26.64 14.10 30.44
N ASN A 160 25.49 14.44 29.84
CA ASN A 160 25.05 15.82 29.67
C ASN A 160 24.68 16.46 31.01
N ALA A 161 24.05 15.71 31.92
CA ALA A 161 23.77 16.15 33.28
C ALA A 161 25.07 16.36 34.09
N ALA A 162 26.07 15.49 33.95
CA ALA A 162 27.38 15.65 34.59
C ALA A 162 28.17 16.87 34.05
N LYS A 163 28.06 17.14 32.74
CA LYS A 163 28.70 18.31 32.10
C LYS A 163 28.04 19.63 32.51
N ARG A 164 26.71 19.63 32.74
CA ARG A 164 25.99 20.79 33.29
C ARG A 164 26.36 21.09 34.75
N LYS A 165 26.68 20.08 35.56
CA LYS A 165 27.13 20.26 36.97
C LYS A 165 28.58 20.70 37.12
N SER A 166 29.43 20.52 36.10
CA SER A 166 30.86 20.88 36.14
C SER A 166 31.18 22.25 35.50
N GLY A 167 30.18 22.92 34.93
CA GLY A 167 30.33 24.22 34.26
C GLY A 167 30.02 25.45 35.12
N ASP A 168 29.85 25.31 36.44
CA ASP A 168 29.53 26.43 37.33
C ASP A 168 30.61 26.64 38.40
N PRO A 169 31.68 27.40 38.10
CA PRO A 169 32.41 28.15 39.11
C PRO A 169 31.95 29.62 39.07
N LYS A 170 31.81 30.19 40.27
CA LYS A 170 31.61 31.61 40.57
C LYS A 170 32.23 32.60 39.59
#